data_AF-A0A1L3FAQ8-F1
#
_entry.id   AF-A0A1L3FAQ8-F1
#
_cell.length_a   1.000
_cell.length_b   1.000
_cell.length_c   1.000
_cell.angle_alpha   90.00
_cell.angle_beta   90.00
_cell.angle_gamma   90.00
#
_symmetry.space_group_name_H-M   'P 1'
#
loop_
_entity.id
_entity.type
_entity.pdbx_description
1 polymer ?
#
loop_
_entity_poly.entity_id
_entity_poly.type
_entity_poly.pdbx_seq_one_letter_code
_entity_poly.pdbx_strand_id
1 'polypeptide(L)'
;MASLRVRNGKWQVQVRRHGHTQQAKSFQSKSDAQRWARQIEAELDRTLIPNDVRSLNTITVAQLLTRYRDNVTNEKARQREALRGFRDPSFRMYRNTLRRTGMALRGRVSPAYAVGCDHTELRDHIAGQFRTGMRWERYRQWEVDHIRPLSSAQTLSELIALCHFSNLQPLWRSENLRKGGA
;
A
#
# COMPACT_ATOMS: atom_id res chain seq x y z
N MET A 1 24.26 2.35 -4.84
CA MET A 1 24.10 2.49 -6.29
C MET A 1 25.47 2.53 -6.95
N ALA A 2 25.69 1.66 -7.94
CA ALA A 2 26.91 1.62 -8.74
C ALA A 2 26.88 2.66 -9.88
N SER A 3 27.99 3.36 -10.10
CA SER A 3 28.21 4.21 -11.27
C SER A 3 29.26 3.59 -12.18
N LEU A 4 29.04 3.69 -13.49
CA LEU A 4 29.96 3.22 -14.53
C LEU A 4 30.38 4.39 -15.40
N ARG A 5 31.68 4.51 -15.68
CA ARG A 5 32.24 5.51 -16.61
C ARG A 5 33.40 4.93 -17.42
N VAL A 6 33.65 5.48 -18.59
CA VAL A 6 34.80 5.09 -19.43
C VAL A 6 35.94 6.08 -19.23
N ARG A 7 37.15 5.59 -18.96
CA ARG A 7 38.37 6.40 -18.86
C ARG A 7 39.55 5.62 -19.45
N ASN A 8 40.30 6.23 -20.37
CA ASN A 8 41.46 5.63 -21.04
C ASN A 8 41.16 4.23 -21.63
N GLY A 9 40.00 4.09 -22.31
CA GLY A 9 39.59 2.82 -22.92
C GLY A 9 39.15 1.72 -21.95
N LYS A 10 39.07 2.00 -20.64
CA LYS A 10 38.64 1.03 -19.61
C LYS A 10 37.33 1.48 -18.95
N TRP A 11 36.49 0.51 -18.59
CA TRP A 11 35.26 0.70 -17.82
C TRP A 11 35.58 0.77 -16.34
N GLN A 12 35.47 1.95 -15.74
CA GLN A 12 35.59 2.13 -14.29
C GLN A 12 34.22 2.02 -13.64
N VAL A 13 34.14 1.18 -12.61
CA VAL A 13 32.95 0.98 -11.79
C VAL A 13 33.23 1.49 -10.39
N GLN A 14 32.30 2.23 -9.81
CA GLN A 14 32.36 2.70 -8.44
C GLN A 14 31.04 2.36 -7.73
N VAL A 15 31.10 1.54 -6.68
CA VAL A 15 29.93 1.13 -5.91
C VAL A 15 29.92 1.88 -4.59
N ARG A 16 28.81 2.59 -4.32
CA ARG A 16 28.58 3.32 -3.07
C ARG A 16 27.30 2.81 -2.41
N ARG A 17 27.40 2.38 -1.15
CA ARG A 17 26.27 1.94 -0.31
C ARG A 17 26.42 2.58 1.07
N HIS A 18 25.30 2.99 1.67
CA HIS A 18 25.29 3.64 2.97
C HIS A 18 25.87 2.70 4.03
N GLY A 19 26.82 3.17 4.84
CA GLY A 19 27.47 2.35 5.88
C GLY A 19 28.59 1.43 5.41
N HIS A 20 28.94 1.43 4.11
CA HIS A 20 30.04 0.62 3.57
C HIS A 20 31.11 1.49 2.93
N THR A 21 32.37 1.03 2.98
CA THR A 21 33.47 1.67 2.26
C THR A 21 33.23 1.60 0.76
N GLN A 22 33.62 2.67 0.07
CA GLN A 22 33.49 2.74 -1.38
C GLN A 22 34.40 1.72 -2.04
N GLN A 23 33.86 0.92 -2.97
CA GLN A 23 34.63 -0.01 -3.78
C GLN A 23 34.70 0.48 -5.23
N ALA A 24 35.88 0.38 -5.84
CA ALA A 24 36.09 0.76 -7.23
C ALA A 24 37.02 -0.23 -7.96
N LYS A 25 36.67 -0.55 -9.21
CA LYS A 25 37.47 -1.46 -10.07
C LYS A 25 37.32 -1.09 -11.54
N SER A 26 38.34 -1.39 -12.34
CA SER A 26 38.34 -1.12 -13.79
C SER A 26 38.32 -2.43 -14.59
N PHE A 27 37.61 -2.45 -15.71
CA PHE A 27 37.42 -3.60 -16.59
C PHE A 27 37.66 -3.22 -18.06
N GLN A 28 38.02 -4.21 -18.89
CA GLN A 28 38.09 -4.00 -20.33
C GLN A 28 36.70 -4.10 -21.00
N SER A 29 35.83 -4.98 -20.48
CA SER A 29 34.46 -5.15 -20.98
C SER A 29 33.41 -4.49 -20.09
N LYS A 30 32.39 -3.89 -20.73
CA LYS A 30 31.20 -3.33 -20.07
C LYS A 30 30.38 -4.41 -19.35
N SER A 31 30.28 -5.61 -19.94
CA SER A 31 29.50 -6.71 -19.35
C SER A 31 30.12 -7.20 -18.04
N ASP A 32 31.44 -7.20 -17.95
CA ASP A 32 32.18 -7.64 -16.77
C ASP A 32 32.09 -6.60 -15.66
N ALA A 33 32.21 -5.33 -16.05
CA ALA A 33 31.94 -4.19 -15.16
C ALA A 33 30.54 -4.26 -14.55
N GLN A 34 29.51 -4.56 -15.35
CA GLN A 34 28.12 -4.69 -14.86
C GLN A 34 27.92 -5.92 -13.97
N ARG A 35 28.51 -7.07 -14.32
CA ARG A 35 28.44 -8.28 -13.48
C ARG A 35 29.09 -8.05 -12.12
N TRP A 36 30.29 -7.47 -12.11
CA TRP A 36 30.98 -7.13 -10.87
C TRP A 36 30.21 -6.11 -10.04
N ALA A 37 29.65 -5.06 -10.67
CA ALA A 37 28.81 -4.09 -9.98
C ALA A 37 27.64 -4.76 -9.25
N ARG A 38 26.89 -5.64 -9.94
CA ARG A 38 25.77 -6.38 -9.36
C ARG A 38 26.20 -7.33 -8.25
N GLN A 39 27.33 -8.02 -8.42
CA GLN A 39 27.87 -8.93 -7.42
C GLN A 39 28.22 -8.18 -6.14
N ILE A 40 28.95 -7.07 -6.24
CA ILE A 40 29.34 -6.26 -5.08
C ILE A 40 28.13 -5.60 -4.43
N GLU A 41 27.16 -5.10 -5.21
CA GLU A 41 25.92 -4.60 -4.62
C GLU A 41 25.17 -5.70 -3.87
N ALA A 42 25.06 -6.91 -4.43
CA ALA A 42 24.44 -8.04 -3.75
C ALA A 42 25.21 -8.49 -2.50
N GLU A 43 26.54 -8.42 -2.51
CA GLU A 43 27.39 -8.73 -1.36
C GLU A 43 27.24 -7.69 -0.24
N LEU A 44 27.26 -6.41 -0.57
CA LEU A 44 27.03 -5.31 0.36
C LEU A 44 25.59 -5.29 0.89
N ASP A 45 24.61 -5.68 0.07
CA ASP A 45 23.22 -5.83 0.51
C ASP A 45 23.04 -7.12 1.36
N ARG A 46 23.88 -8.15 1.17
CA ARG A 46 23.92 -9.38 2.00
C ARG A 46 24.60 -9.19 3.34
N THR A 47 25.49 -8.21 3.49
CA THR A 47 25.99 -7.77 4.80
C THR A 47 24.88 -7.03 5.55
N LEU A 48 23.87 -7.79 5.99
CA LEU A 48 22.76 -7.40 6.87
C LEU A 48 23.22 -7.02 8.29
N ILE A 49 24.53 -7.04 8.50
CA ILE A 49 25.20 -6.81 9.76
C ILE A 49 26.05 -5.54 9.55
N PRO A 50 25.80 -4.46 10.30
CA PRO A 50 26.73 -3.34 10.36
C PRO A 50 28.13 -3.89 10.65
N ASN A 51 29.16 -3.43 9.92
CA ASN A 51 30.56 -3.82 10.16
C ASN A 51 31.01 -3.54 11.61
N ASP A 52 30.24 -2.77 12.37
CA ASP A 52 30.42 -2.61 13.81
C ASP A 52 29.74 -3.73 14.58
N VAL A 53 30.50 -4.80 14.84
CA VAL A 53 30.09 -5.94 15.68
C VAL A 53 29.61 -5.50 17.07
N ARG A 54 30.03 -4.32 17.56
CA ARG A 54 29.57 -3.76 18.84
C ARG A 54 28.10 -3.36 18.81
N SER A 55 27.58 -2.94 17.65
CA SER A 55 26.16 -2.59 17.48
C SER A 55 25.24 -3.82 17.55
N LEU A 56 25.77 -5.01 17.28
CA LEU A 56 25.03 -6.27 17.42
C LEU A 56 24.87 -6.70 18.88
N ASN A 57 25.82 -6.34 19.77
CA ASN A 57 25.69 -6.58 21.20
C ASN A 57 24.57 -5.74 21.85
N THR A 58 24.10 -4.69 21.16
CA THR A 58 23.01 -3.84 21.64
C THR A 58 21.63 -4.37 21.22
N ILE A 59 21.55 -5.18 20.17
CA ILE A 59 20.31 -5.72 19.65
C ILE A 59 20.08 -7.12 20.19
N THR A 60 19.01 -7.28 20.96
CA THR A 60 18.61 -8.60 21.47
C THR A 60 17.92 -9.42 20.38
N VAL A 61 17.95 -10.75 20.52
CA VAL A 61 17.15 -11.66 19.68
C VAL A 61 15.66 -11.29 19.71
N ALA A 62 15.15 -10.85 20.88
CA ALA A 62 13.77 -10.39 21.01
C ALA A 62 13.47 -9.15 20.14
N GLN A 63 14.41 -8.19 20.07
CA GLN A 63 14.28 -7.01 19.20
C GLN A 63 14.33 -7.38 17.72
N LEU A 64 15.19 -8.33 17.32
CA LEU A 64 15.23 -8.86 15.95
C LEU A 64 13.93 -9.56 15.56
N LEU A 65 13.40 -10.43 16.43
CA LEU A 65 12.13 -11.12 16.21
C LEU A 65 10.96 -10.14 16.12
N THR A 66 10.95 -9.13 17.00
CA THR A 66 9.96 -8.03 16.96
C THR A 66 10.02 -7.30 15.62
N ARG A 67 11.21 -6.90 15.19
CA ARG A 67 11.39 -6.22 13.89
C ARG A 67 10.98 -7.10 12.71
N TYR A 68 11.32 -8.39 12.73
CA TYR A 68 10.93 -9.32 11.66
C TYR A 68 9.42 -9.52 11.60
N ARG A 69 8.78 -9.75 12.76
CA ARG A 69 7.31 -9.82 12.89
C ARG A 69 6.70 -8.55 12.32
N ASP A 70 7.11 -7.39 12.79
CA ASP A 70 6.43 -6.13 12.47
C ASP A 70 6.68 -5.64 11.04
N ASN A 71 7.80 -6.00 10.40
CA ASN A 71 8.12 -5.55 9.04
C ASN A 71 7.79 -6.60 7.98
N VAL A 72 8.21 -7.85 8.16
CA VAL A 72 8.09 -8.87 7.11
C VAL A 72 6.69 -9.48 7.08
N THR A 73 6.09 -9.76 8.24
CA THR A 73 4.75 -10.37 8.27
C THR A 73 3.67 -9.38 7.83
N ASN A 74 3.80 -8.12 8.23
CA ASN A 74 2.90 -7.05 7.83
C ASN A 74 3.02 -6.72 6.35
N GLU A 75 4.24 -6.68 5.78
CA GLU A 75 4.43 -6.46 4.35
C GLU A 75 3.80 -7.60 3.52
N LYS A 76 4.03 -8.86 3.91
CA LYS A 76 3.37 -10.00 3.24
C LYS A 76 1.85 -9.97 3.39
N ALA A 77 1.32 -9.55 4.54
CA ALA A 77 -0.12 -9.38 4.74
C ALA A 77 -0.69 -8.29 3.82
N ARG A 78 -0.04 -7.13 3.75
CA ARG A 78 -0.40 -6.02 2.87
C ARG A 78 -0.37 -6.44 1.40
N GLN A 79 0.64 -7.19 0.98
CA GLN A 79 0.74 -7.71 -0.39
C GLN A 79 -0.41 -8.67 -0.72
N ARG A 80 -0.75 -9.60 0.19
CA ARG A 80 -1.90 -10.51 0.01
C ARG A 80 -3.21 -9.75 -0.12
N GLU A 81 -3.44 -8.74 0.71
CA GLU A 81 -4.64 -7.90 0.65
C GLU A 81 -4.70 -7.10 -0.66
N ALA A 82 -3.59 -6.51 -1.09
CA ALA A 82 -3.48 -5.77 -2.34
C ALA A 82 -3.77 -6.66 -3.56
N LEU A 83 -3.24 -7.89 -3.57
CA LEU A 83 -3.51 -8.90 -4.59
C LEU A 83 -4.99 -9.31 -4.59
N ARG A 84 -5.59 -9.53 -3.42
CA ARG A 84 -7.03 -9.82 -3.32
C ARG A 84 -7.85 -8.67 -3.88
N GLY A 85 -7.58 -7.44 -3.48
CA GLY A 85 -8.30 -6.27 -4.01
C GLY A 85 -8.03 -6.01 -5.50
N PHE A 86 -6.92 -6.47 -6.07
CA PHE A 86 -6.71 -6.43 -7.51
C PHE A 86 -7.58 -7.44 -8.25
N ARG A 87 -7.72 -8.65 -7.72
CA ARG A 87 -8.52 -9.73 -8.34
C ARG A 87 -10.02 -9.59 -8.11
N ASP A 88 -10.41 -8.99 -6.98
CA ASP A 88 -11.80 -8.84 -6.56
C ASP A 88 -12.12 -7.35 -6.35
N PRO A 89 -12.74 -6.70 -7.35
CA PRO A 89 -13.16 -5.31 -7.25
C PRO A 89 -14.16 -5.05 -6.12
N SER A 90 -15.01 -6.03 -5.77
CA SER A 90 -15.97 -5.90 -4.68
C SER A 90 -15.27 -5.86 -3.32
N PHE A 91 -14.24 -6.69 -3.13
CA PHE A 91 -13.42 -6.64 -1.93
C PHE A 91 -12.68 -5.30 -1.81
N ARG A 92 -12.14 -4.80 -2.93
CA ARG A 92 -11.50 -3.48 -2.96
C ARG A 92 -12.49 -2.38 -2.60
N MET A 93 -13.71 -2.44 -3.13
CA MET A 93 -14.78 -1.52 -2.80
C MET A 93 -15.05 -1.52 -1.29
N TYR A 94 -15.28 -2.70 -0.70
CA TYR A 94 -15.54 -2.85 0.73
C TYR A 94 -14.41 -2.24 1.59
N ARG A 95 -13.15 -2.55 1.26
CA ARG A 95 -11.98 -2.00 1.97
C ARG A 95 -11.87 -0.48 1.84
N ASN A 96 -12.18 0.07 0.68
CA ASN A 96 -12.21 1.52 0.47
C ASN A 96 -13.33 2.20 1.25
N THR A 97 -14.51 1.59 1.33
CA THR A 97 -15.64 2.06 2.13
C THR A 97 -15.24 2.12 3.61
N LEU A 98 -14.75 1.01 4.18
CA LEU A 98 -14.27 0.97 5.56
C LEU A 98 -13.20 2.03 5.84
N ARG A 99 -12.25 2.23 4.92
CA ARG A 99 -11.21 3.25 5.07
C ARG A 99 -11.80 4.66 5.12
N ARG A 100 -12.72 5.01 4.22
CA ARG A 100 -13.37 6.33 4.18
C ARG A 100 -14.24 6.56 5.42
N THR A 101 -14.98 5.54 5.85
CA THR A 101 -15.75 5.57 7.10
C THR A 101 -14.83 5.80 8.30
N GLY A 102 -13.68 5.13 8.37
CA GLY A 102 -12.69 5.36 9.43
C GLY A 102 -12.12 6.78 9.45
N MET A 103 -11.89 7.37 8.28
CA MET A 103 -11.48 8.78 8.19
C MET A 103 -12.57 9.73 8.71
N ALA A 104 -13.85 9.46 8.42
CA ALA A 104 -14.96 10.26 8.92
C ALA A 104 -15.14 10.13 10.45
N LEU A 105 -15.01 8.91 10.98
CA LEU A 105 -15.22 8.63 12.40
C LEU A 105 -14.03 9.02 13.29
N ARG A 106 -12.83 9.19 12.71
CA ARG A 106 -11.59 9.58 13.42
C ARG A 106 -11.28 8.70 14.63
N GLY A 107 -11.48 7.39 14.48
CA GLY A 107 -11.20 6.40 15.53
C GLY A 107 -12.19 6.36 16.70
N ARG A 108 -13.26 7.16 16.67
CA ARG A 108 -14.30 7.15 17.74
C ARG A 108 -15.09 5.85 17.78
N VAL A 109 -15.28 5.22 16.61
CA VAL A 109 -16.06 3.99 16.44
C VAL A 109 -15.43 3.13 15.35
N SER A 110 -15.58 1.81 15.46
CA SER A 110 -15.14 0.86 14.44
C SER A 110 -15.87 1.13 13.10
N PRO A 111 -15.14 1.26 11.97
CA PRO A 111 -15.78 1.44 10.67
C PRO A 111 -16.66 0.27 10.26
N ALA A 112 -16.27 -0.95 10.60
CA ALA A 112 -17.07 -2.15 10.33
C ALA A 112 -18.40 -2.12 11.10
N TYR A 113 -18.36 -1.68 12.37
CA TYR A 113 -19.58 -1.48 13.15
C TYR A 113 -20.49 -0.41 12.53
N ALA A 114 -19.93 0.74 12.13
CA ALA A 114 -20.72 1.83 11.58
C ALA A 114 -21.31 1.54 10.19
N VAL A 115 -20.59 0.79 9.34
CA VAL A 115 -21.14 0.31 8.06
C VAL A 115 -22.26 -0.70 8.30
N GLY A 116 -22.17 -1.53 9.34
CA GLY A 116 -23.27 -2.38 9.79
C GLY A 116 -23.52 -3.61 8.91
N CYS A 117 -22.57 -3.99 8.06
CA CYS A 117 -22.67 -5.19 7.23
C CYS A 117 -21.29 -5.75 6.87
N ASP A 118 -21.25 -7.00 6.40
CA ASP A 118 -20.05 -7.64 5.89
C ASP A 118 -19.77 -7.33 4.40
N HIS A 119 -18.71 -7.93 3.84
CA HIS A 119 -18.33 -7.75 2.44
C HIS A 119 -19.38 -8.31 1.47
N THR A 120 -19.97 -9.46 1.78
CA THR A 120 -20.97 -10.13 0.94
C THR A 120 -22.24 -9.30 0.89
N GLU A 121 -22.71 -8.85 2.06
CA GLU A 121 -23.89 -8.00 2.19
C GLU A 121 -23.70 -6.67 1.47
N LEU A 122 -22.56 -5.98 1.66
CA LEU A 122 -22.32 -4.71 0.98
C LEU A 122 -22.21 -4.90 -0.54
N ARG A 123 -21.59 -6.00 -0.99
CA ARG A 123 -21.51 -6.35 -2.41
C ARG A 123 -22.92 -6.48 -2.98
N ASP A 124 -23.78 -7.27 -2.36
CA ASP A 124 -25.11 -7.54 -2.91
C ASP A 124 -25.99 -6.29 -2.87
N HIS A 125 -25.92 -5.51 -1.79
CA HIS A 125 -26.60 -4.20 -1.68
C HIS A 125 -26.18 -3.21 -2.77
N ILE A 126 -24.88 -3.08 -3.04
CA ILE A 126 -24.37 -2.17 -4.08
C ILE A 126 -24.71 -2.69 -5.48
N ALA A 127 -24.58 -4.00 -5.72
CA ALA A 127 -24.91 -4.61 -7.01
C ALA A 127 -26.40 -4.47 -7.36
N GLY A 128 -27.28 -4.58 -6.36
CA GLY A 128 -28.72 -4.37 -6.52
C GLY A 128 -29.11 -2.96 -6.94
N GLN A 129 -28.21 -1.98 -6.80
CA GLN A 129 -28.42 -0.58 -7.18
C GLN A 129 -27.74 -0.19 -8.51
N PHE A 130 -27.10 -1.13 -9.21
CA PHE A 130 -26.38 -0.83 -10.45
C PHE A 130 -27.31 -0.34 -11.56
N ARG A 131 -26.93 0.81 -12.15
CA ARG A 131 -27.57 1.38 -13.35
C ARG A 131 -26.89 0.86 -14.62
N THR A 132 -27.45 1.20 -15.78
CA THR A 132 -26.92 0.81 -17.08
C THR A 132 -25.41 1.02 -17.19
N GLY A 133 -24.69 -0.06 -17.48
CA GLY A 133 -23.24 -0.06 -17.63
C GLY A 133 -22.45 -0.25 -16.33
N MET A 134 -23.05 -0.09 -15.14
CA MET A 134 -22.38 -0.39 -13.88
C MET A 134 -22.20 -1.90 -13.72
N ARG A 135 -20.99 -2.30 -13.34
CA ARG A 135 -20.59 -3.67 -13.03
C ARG A 135 -19.29 -3.64 -12.23
N TRP A 136 -18.97 -4.72 -11.54
CA TRP A 136 -17.80 -4.80 -10.67
C TRP A 136 -16.48 -4.55 -11.39
N GLU A 137 -16.33 -5.01 -12.64
CA GLU A 137 -15.12 -4.80 -13.45
C GLU A 137 -14.87 -3.34 -13.77
N ARG A 138 -15.92 -2.51 -13.70
CA ARG A 138 -15.86 -1.05 -13.89
C ARG A 138 -15.76 -0.28 -12.57
N TYR A 139 -15.55 -0.95 -11.44
CA TYR A 139 -15.22 -0.25 -10.21
C TYR A 139 -14.00 0.67 -10.44
N ARG A 140 -14.02 1.87 -9.84
CA ARG A 140 -13.14 3.03 -10.15
C ARG A 140 -13.53 3.83 -11.41
N GLN A 141 -14.50 3.40 -12.20
CA GLN A 141 -15.25 4.30 -13.08
C GLN A 141 -16.48 4.84 -12.33
N TRP A 142 -17.09 3.99 -11.50
CA TRP A 142 -18.03 4.38 -10.45
C TRP A 142 -17.39 4.24 -9.06
N GLU A 143 -18.00 4.87 -8.07
CA GLU A 143 -17.58 4.84 -6.66
C GLU A 143 -18.77 4.76 -5.71
N VAL A 144 -18.48 4.49 -4.44
CA VAL A 144 -19.50 4.47 -3.38
C VAL A 144 -19.71 5.88 -2.89
N ASP A 145 -20.96 6.32 -2.85
CA ASP A 145 -21.39 7.61 -2.36
C ASP A 145 -22.45 7.43 -1.26
N HIS A 146 -22.63 8.46 -0.43
CA HIS A 146 -23.71 8.48 0.56
C HIS A 146 -24.95 9.16 -0.04
N ILE A 147 -26.11 8.52 0.10
CA ILE A 147 -27.40 9.08 -0.32
C ILE A 147 -27.66 10.38 0.44
N ARG A 148 -27.63 10.30 1.78
CA ARG A 148 -27.60 11.45 2.69
C ARG A 148 -26.14 11.78 3.05
N PRO A 149 -25.69 13.03 2.86
CA PRO A 149 -24.28 13.38 3.04
C PRO A 149 -23.85 13.30 4.51
N LEU A 150 -22.65 12.78 4.78
CA LEU A 150 -22.10 12.71 6.14
C LEU A 150 -22.04 14.08 6.85
N SER A 151 -21.90 15.17 6.08
CA SER A 151 -21.87 16.54 6.59
C SER A 151 -23.19 17.01 7.21
N SER A 152 -24.30 16.28 7.03
CA SER A 152 -25.57 16.62 7.68
C SER A 152 -25.66 16.15 9.13
N ALA A 153 -24.70 15.36 9.63
CA ALA A 153 -24.70 14.93 11.02
C ALA A 153 -24.30 16.07 11.97
N GLN A 154 -25.08 16.25 13.04
CA GLN A 154 -24.79 17.14 14.15
C GLN A 154 -24.23 16.37 15.36
N THR A 155 -24.52 15.07 15.45
CA THR A 155 -24.06 14.21 16.54
C THR A 155 -23.26 13.01 16.04
N LEU A 156 -22.52 12.35 16.94
CA LEU A 156 -21.81 11.11 16.62
C LEU A 156 -22.78 9.99 16.24
N SER A 157 -23.92 9.88 16.93
CA SER A 157 -24.94 8.86 16.63
C SER A 157 -25.50 9.02 15.21
N GLU A 158 -25.81 10.26 14.82
CA GLU A 158 -26.23 10.56 13.44
C GLU A 158 -25.14 10.25 12.43
N LEU A 159 -23.87 10.59 12.73
CA LEU A 159 -22.76 10.27 11.84
C LEU A 159 -22.63 8.75 11.63
N ILE A 160 -22.75 7.95 12.70
CA ILE A 160 -22.74 6.49 12.62
C ILE A 160 -23.91 6.01 11.74
N ALA A 161 -25.12 6.52 11.96
CA ALA A 161 -26.30 6.16 11.17
C ALA A 161 -26.13 6.52 9.68
N LEU A 162 -25.46 7.64 9.37
CA LEU A 162 -25.16 8.02 7.99
C LEU A 162 -24.08 7.14 7.35
N CYS A 163 -23.21 6.48 8.12
CA CYS A 163 -22.22 5.53 7.59
C CYS A 163 -22.81 4.14 7.26
N HIS A 164 -24.02 3.84 7.71
CA HIS A 164 -24.66 2.54 7.54
C HIS A 164 -24.85 2.18 6.06
N PHE A 165 -24.73 0.89 5.72
CA PHE A 165 -24.75 0.42 4.33
C PHE A 165 -26.01 0.82 3.56
N SER A 166 -27.16 0.91 4.23
CA SER A 166 -28.41 1.34 3.62
C SER A 166 -28.38 2.79 3.10
N ASN A 167 -27.45 3.62 3.58
CA ASN A 167 -27.22 4.98 3.08
C ASN A 167 -26.15 5.02 1.97
N LEU A 168 -25.62 3.89 1.53
CA LEU A 168 -24.59 3.80 0.48
C LEU A 168 -25.19 3.43 -0.87
N GLN A 169 -24.74 4.13 -1.92
CA GLN A 169 -25.14 3.91 -3.31
C GLN A 169 -23.93 3.91 -4.25
N PRO A 170 -23.98 3.18 -5.38
CA PRO A 170 -23.02 3.36 -6.46
C PRO A 170 -23.34 4.63 -7.26
N LEU A 171 -22.32 5.44 -7.56
CA LEU A 171 -22.45 6.64 -8.38
C LEU A 171 -21.30 6.71 -9.39
N TRP A 172 -21.55 7.09 -10.64
CA TRP A 172 -20.45 7.30 -11.58
C TRP A 172 -19.56 8.43 -11.08
N ARG A 173 -18.23 8.29 -11.20
CA ARG A 173 -17.30 9.34 -10.74
C ARG A 173 -17.60 10.71 -11.35
N SER A 174 -17.98 10.73 -12.62
CA SER A 174 -18.40 11.95 -13.31
C SER A 174 -19.62 12.61 -12.68
N GLU A 175 -20.55 11.82 -12.12
CA GLU A 175 -21.73 12.33 -11.42
C GLU A 175 -21.38 12.79 -10.01
N ASN A 176 -20.53 12.04 -9.29
CA ASN A 176 -20.10 12.41 -7.95
C ASN A 176 -19.30 13.72 -7.93
N LEU A 177 -18.43 13.93 -8.92
CA LEU A 177 -17.70 15.19 -9.10
C LEU A 177 -18.67 16.37 -9.32
N ARG A 178 -19.74 16.19 -10.10
CA ARG A 178 -20.77 17.23 -10.29
C ARG A 178 -21.58 17.49 -9.04
N LYS A 179 -21.81 16.47 -8.21
CA LYS A 179 -22.49 16.57 -6.91
C LYS A 179 -21.66 17.34 -5.87
N GLY A 180 -20.37 17.60 -6.14
CA GLY A 180 -19.45 18.24 -5.20
C GLY A 180 -18.80 17.26 -4.21
N GLY A 181 -18.84 15.96 -4.49
CA GLY A 181 -18.15 14.95 -3.69
C GLY A 181 -16.65 14.95 -4.00
N ALA A 182 -15.81 15.25 -3.00
CA ALA A 182 -14.36 15.04 -3.00
C ALA A 182 -13.96 14.19 -1.79
#